data_AF-A0A838VQ27-F1
#
_entry.id   AF-A0A838VQ27-F1
#
_cell.length_a   1.000
_cell.length_b   1.000
_cell.length_c   1.000
_cell.angle_alpha   90.00
_cell.angle_beta   90.00
_cell.angle_gamma   90.00
#
_symmetry.space_group_name_H-M   'P 1'
#
loop_
_entity.id
_entity.type
_entity.pdbx_description
1 polymer ?
#
loop_
_entity_poly.entity_id
_entity_poly.type
_entity_poly.pdbx_seq_one_letter_code
_entity_poly.pdbx_strand_id
1 'polypeptide(L)'
;MFGLIGHLTSLEHAQAVAKDLGYPEYADQGLDFWCSAPPQIVDNITVTSVTGQKIEGLYVESCFLPEMLATRRIKAATRKILNAMAHAQKHGINITALGGFSSIIFENFNLNSMRQVRNIHLEFERFTTGNTHT
;
A
#
# COMPACT_ATOMS: atom_id res chain seq x y z
N MET A 1 7.41 15.34 0.22
CA MET A 1 6.98 14.11 0.92
C MET A 1 6.88 12.97 -0.09
N PHE A 2 7.68 11.91 0.05
CA PHE A 2 7.53 10.69 -0.74
C PHE A 2 6.66 9.65 -0.01
N GLY A 3 6.18 8.64 -0.72
CA GLY A 3 5.39 7.56 -0.13
C GLY A 3 5.86 6.20 -0.59
N LEU A 4 5.71 5.22 0.28
CA LEU A 4 5.92 3.81 -0.03
C LEU A 4 4.62 3.07 0.26
N ILE A 5 3.88 2.65 -0.77
CA ILE A 5 2.77 1.72 -0.59
C ILE A 5 3.33 0.31 -0.59
N GLY A 6 3.18 -0.37 0.54
CA GLY A 6 3.67 -1.72 0.77
C GLY A 6 2.58 -2.72 1.10
N HIS A 7 3.01 -3.96 1.26
CA HIS A 7 2.19 -5.06 1.73
C HIS A 7 3.08 -6.12 2.38
N LEU A 8 2.48 -6.97 3.22
CA LEU A 8 3.15 -8.10 3.85
C LEU A 8 3.07 -9.35 2.97
N THR A 9 3.92 -10.34 3.25
CA THR A 9 4.17 -11.47 2.32
C THR A 9 3.25 -12.66 2.53
N SER A 10 2.62 -12.76 3.71
CA SER A 10 1.64 -13.79 4.05
C SER A 10 0.78 -13.32 5.23
N LEU A 11 -0.35 -13.99 5.47
CA LEU A 11 -1.18 -13.76 6.64
C LEU A 11 -0.39 -13.98 7.94
N GLU A 12 0.41 -15.04 8.01
CA GLU A 12 1.24 -15.34 9.18
C GLU A 12 2.25 -14.20 9.43
N HIS A 13 2.93 -13.72 8.39
CA HIS A 13 3.84 -12.59 8.50
C HIS A 13 3.08 -11.32 8.93
N ALA A 14 1.86 -11.11 8.42
CA ALA A 14 1.03 -9.98 8.78
C ALA A 14 0.60 -9.97 10.25
N GLN A 15 0.24 -11.14 10.77
CA GLN A 15 -0.11 -11.33 12.18
C GLN A 15 1.12 -11.12 13.08
N ALA A 16 2.28 -11.65 12.68
CA ALA A 16 3.54 -11.47 13.41
C ALA A 16 3.94 -9.99 13.51
N VAL A 17 3.97 -9.28 12.37
CA VAL A 17 4.31 -7.84 12.34
C VAL A 17 3.29 -7.01 13.11
N ALA A 18 1.99 -7.29 12.99
CA ALA A 18 0.96 -6.60 13.76
C ALA A 18 1.16 -6.79 15.27
N LYS A 19 1.55 -7.99 15.71
CA LYS A 19 1.86 -8.27 17.11
C LYS A 19 3.09 -7.49 17.59
N ASP A 20 4.16 -7.50 16.80
CA ASP A 20 5.43 -6.84 17.14
C ASP A 20 5.27 -5.31 17.21
N LEU A 21 4.39 -4.75 16.37
CA LEU A 21 4.06 -3.32 16.37
C LEU A 21 3.00 -2.92 17.40
N GLY A 22 2.43 -3.88 18.15
CA GLY A 22 1.44 -3.60 19.20
C GLY A 22 0.02 -3.33 18.68
N TYR A 23 -0.36 -3.93 17.56
CA TYR A 23 -1.72 -3.90 16.98
C TYR A 23 -2.45 -5.25 17.21
N PRO A 24 -2.85 -5.57 18.47
CA PRO A 24 -3.50 -6.85 18.78
C PRO A 24 -4.80 -7.07 18.02
N GLU A 25 -5.51 -6.00 17.67
CA GLU A 25 -6.74 -6.05 16.89
C GLU A 25 -6.54 -6.49 15.43
N TYR A 26 -5.30 -6.47 14.93
CA TYR A 26 -4.91 -7.03 13.63
C TYR A 26 -4.25 -8.41 13.78
N ALA A 27 -3.47 -8.62 14.84
CA ALA A 27 -2.61 -9.80 15.03
C ALA A 27 -3.37 -11.13 15.11
N ASP A 28 -4.58 -11.14 15.68
CA ASP A 28 -5.37 -12.37 15.86
C ASP A 28 -6.43 -12.58 14.75
N GLN A 29 -6.38 -11.76 13.70
CA GLN A 29 -7.42 -11.74 12.66
C GLN A 29 -7.05 -12.56 11.43
N GLY A 30 -8.05 -13.22 10.84
CA GLY A 30 -7.91 -14.01 9.61
C GLY A 30 -8.06 -13.19 8.33
N LEU A 31 -7.90 -13.85 7.18
CA LEU A 31 -7.90 -13.21 5.84
C LEU A 31 -9.14 -12.35 5.55
N ASP A 32 -10.31 -12.72 6.07
CA ASP A 32 -11.56 -11.95 5.91
C ASP A 32 -11.46 -10.53 6.47
N PHE A 33 -10.82 -10.38 7.63
CA PHE A 33 -10.56 -9.08 8.24
C PHE A 33 -9.59 -8.26 7.39
N TRP A 34 -8.47 -8.84 6.94
CA TRP A 34 -7.50 -8.13 6.09
C TRP A 34 -8.12 -7.67 4.76
N CYS A 35 -9.06 -8.44 4.21
CA CYS A 35 -9.83 -8.06 3.02
C CYS A 35 -10.68 -6.78 3.24
N SER A 36 -11.10 -6.48 4.47
CA SER A 36 -11.89 -5.30 4.82
C SER A 36 -11.07 -4.17 5.46
N ALA A 37 -9.91 -4.48 6.05
CA ALA A 37 -9.04 -3.54 6.75
C ALA A 37 -8.68 -2.30 5.90
N PRO A 38 -8.79 -1.07 6.43
CA PRO A 38 -8.40 0.13 5.71
C PRO A 38 -6.86 0.23 5.61
N PRO A 39 -6.32 0.93 4.59
CA PRO A 39 -4.90 1.25 4.55
C PRO A 39 -4.51 2.15 5.72
N GLN A 40 -3.27 2.04 6.18
CA GLN A 40 -2.74 2.78 7.33
C GLN A 40 -1.37 3.38 7.00
N ILE A 41 -1.12 4.59 7.49
CA ILE A 41 0.25 5.11 7.61
C ILE A 41 0.83 4.58 8.91
N VAL A 42 1.89 3.77 8.81
CA VAL A 42 2.46 3.08 9.98
C VAL A 42 3.89 3.49 10.29
N ASP A 43 4.52 4.29 9.42
CA ASP A 43 5.87 4.79 9.69
C ASP A 43 6.16 6.15 9.02
N ASN A 44 7.05 6.92 9.65
CA ASN A 44 7.61 8.17 9.12
C ASN A 44 9.09 7.97 8.81
N ILE A 45 9.48 8.27 7.57
CA ILE A 45 10.81 7.99 7.06
C ILE A 45 11.54 9.32 6.82
N THR A 46 12.75 9.45 7.35
CA THR A 46 13.66 10.56 7.02
C THR A 46 14.92 10.00 6.38
N VAL A 47 15.26 10.47 5.18
CA VAL A 47 16.44 10.04 4.44
C VAL A 47 17.34 11.25 4.19
N THR A 48 18.63 11.09 4.46
CA THR A 48 19.66 12.10 4.11
C THR A 48 20.49 11.56 2.95
N SER A 49 20.47 12.27 1.82
CA SER A 49 21.30 12.00 0.66
C SER A 49 22.79 12.17 1.00
N VAL A 50 23.66 11.52 0.24
CA VAL A 50 25.11 11.77 0.25
C VAL A 50 25.47 13.21 -0.09
N THR A 51 24.58 13.93 -0.78
CA THR A 51 24.69 15.38 -1.06
C THR A 51 24.32 16.26 0.13
N GLY A 52 23.88 15.68 1.25
CA GLY A 52 23.38 16.38 2.44
C GLY A 52 21.90 16.78 2.37
N GLN A 53 21.24 16.63 1.22
CA GLN A 53 19.81 16.93 1.08
C GLN A 53 18.99 15.95 1.91
N LYS A 54 18.03 16.47 2.68
CA LYS A 54 17.07 15.66 3.45
C LYS A 54 15.72 15.61 2.77
N ILE A 55 15.11 14.43 2.78
CA ILE A 55 13.73 14.20 2.33
C ILE A 55 12.96 13.41 3.38
N GLU A 56 11.65 13.62 3.40
CA GLU A 56 10.72 12.94 4.29
C GLU A 56 9.74 12.12 3.47
N GLY A 57 9.32 10.98 4.04
CA GLY A 57 8.33 10.12 3.44
C GLY A 57 7.49 9.35 4.46
N LEU A 58 6.48 8.66 3.96
CA LEU A 58 5.54 7.87 4.76
C LEU A 58 5.44 6.45 4.20
N TYR A 59 5.41 5.47 5.09
CA TYR A 59 5.03 4.10 4.71
C TYR A 59 3.51 3.92 4.86
N VAL A 60 2.87 3.45 3.79
CA VAL A 60 1.44 3.14 3.72
C VAL A 60 1.26 1.64 3.58
N GLU A 61 0.79 0.97 4.63
CA GLU A 61 0.38 -0.42 4.58
C GLU A 61 -0.95 -0.53 3.83
N SER A 62 -0.97 -1.28 2.73
CA SER A 62 -2.18 -1.45 1.90
C SER A 62 -3.16 -2.48 2.47
N CYS A 63 -2.71 -3.32 3.40
CA CYS A 63 -3.36 -4.53 3.89
C CYS A 63 -3.64 -5.57 2.79
N PHE A 64 -2.95 -5.49 1.65
CA PHE A 64 -2.96 -6.55 0.66
C PHE A 64 -2.19 -7.77 1.20
N LEU A 65 -2.70 -8.95 0.91
CA LEU A 65 -2.01 -10.22 1.17
C LEU A 65 -2.06 -11.08 -0.09
N PRO A 66 -0.95 -11.74 -0.50
CA PRO A 66 -0.94 -12.62 -1.67
C PRO A 66 -2.04 -13.69 -1.66
N GLU A 67 -2.44 -14.17 -0.49
CA GLU A 67 -3.52 -15.13 -0.29
C GLU A 67 -4.86 -14.61 -0.82
N MET A 68 -5.07 -13.30 -0.94
CA MET A 68 -6.26 -12.74 -1.59
C MET A 68 -6.32 -13.15 -3.08
N LEU A 69 -5.19 -13.27 -3.77
CA LEU A 69 -5.14 -13.75 -5.14
C LEU A 69 -5.32 -15.27 -5.20
N ALA A 70 -4.62 -16.01 -4.34
CA ALA A 70 -4.71 -17.46 -4.26
C ALA A 70 -6.15 -17.96 -3.97
N THR A 71 -6.89 -17.23 -3.14
CA THR A 71 -8.30 -17.52 -2.79
C THR A 71 -9.31 -16.82 -3.70
N ARG A 72 -8.88 -16.30 -4.86
CA ARG A 72 -9.72 -15.65 -5.88
C ARG A 72 -10.50 -14.42 -5.38
N ARG A 73 -10.05 -13.76 -4.32
CA ARG A 73 -10.61 -12.50 -3.78
C ARG A 73 -10.09 -11.28 -4.54
N ILE A 74 -10.12 -11.33 -5.88
CA ILE A 74 -9.56 -10.32 -6.78
C ILE A 74 -10.11 -8.92 -6.48
N LYS A 75 -11.43 -8.79 -6.29
CA LYS A 75 -12.06 -7.51 -5.95
C LYS A 75 -11.54 -6.93 -4.63
N ALA A 76 -11.18 -7.77 -3.66
CA ALA A 76 -10.61 -7.30 -2.40
C ALA A 76 -9.20 -6.76 -2.66
N ALA A 77 -8.34 -7.53 -3.35
CA ALA A 77 -6.99 -7.12 -3.73
C ALA A 77 -6.98 -5.78 -4.50
N THR A 78 -7.82 -5.64 -5.53
CA THR A 78 -7.99 -4.38 -6.27
C THR A 78 -8.35 -3.21 -5.34
N ARG A 79 -9.31 -3.40 -4.43
CA ARG A 79 -9.70 -2.35 -3.47
C ARG A 79 -8.58 -1.99 -2.52
N LYS A 80 -7.73 -2.92 -2.10
CA LYS A 80 -6.58 -2.63 -1.22
C LYS A 80 -5.66 -1.61 -1.87
N ILE A 81 -5.27 -1.86 -3.13
CA ILE A 81 -4.35 -0.97 -3.86
C ILE A 81 -5.01 0.39 -4.13
N LEU A 82 -6.23 0.43 -4.65
CA LEU A 82 -6.93 1.69 -4.93
C LEU A 82 -7.16 2.53 -3.66
N ASN A 83 -7.53 1.89 -2.55
CA ASN A 83 -7.72 2.59 -1.28
C ASN A 83 -6.39 3.12 -0.74
N ALA A 84 -5.29 2.37 -0.85
CA ALA A 84 -3.97 2.82 -0.43
C ALA A 84 -3.48 4.02 -1.25
N MET A 85 -3.69 4.00 -2.56
CA MET A 85 -3.40 5.15 -3.44
C MET A 85 -4.22 6.38 -3.04
N ALA A 86 -5.53 6.22 -2.86
CA ALA A 86 -6.40 7.31 -2.43
C ALA A 86 -6.00 7.84 -1.03
N HIS A 87 -5.57 6.95 -0.14
CA HIS A 87 -5.09 7.31 1.19
C HIS A 87 -3.78 8.12 1.12
N ALA A 88 -2.82 7.70 0.30
CA ALA A 88 -1.58 8.44 0.05
C ALA A 88 -1.86 9.86 -0.50
N GLN A 89 -2.75 9.96 -1.50
CA GLN A 89 -3.12 11.26 -2.09
C GLN A 89 -3.83 12.17 -1.08
N LYS A 90 -4.72 11.61 -0.25
CA LYS A 90 -5.41 12.37 0.82
C LYS A 90 -4.44 12.97 1.85
N HIS A 91 -3.30 12.31 2.08
CA HIS A 91 -2.25 12.79 2.97
C HIS A 91 -1.21 13.70 2.28
N GLY A 92 -1.48 14.13 1.05
CA GLY A 92 -0.64 15.11 0.35
C GLY A 92 0.72 14.56 -0.09
N ILE A 93 0.88 13.24 -0.19
CA ILE A 93 2.12 12.64 -0.68
C ILE A 93 2.33 13.03 -2.15
N ASN A 94 3.56 13.44 -2.50
CA ASN A 94 3.87 14.01 -3.81
C ASN A 94 4.22 12.95 -4.86
N ILE A 95 4.97 11.93 -4.45
CA ILE A 95 5.36 10.79 -5.29
C ILE A 95 5.37 9.52 -4.45
N THR A 96 4.70 8.47 -4.91
CA THR A 96 4.47 7.24 -4.14
C THR A 96 4.86 6.02 -4.95
N ALA A 97 5.75 5.18 -4.41
CA ALA A 97 6.08 3.91 -5.02
C ALA A 97 4.99 2.86 -4.75
N LEU A 98 4.57 2.14 -5.78
CA LEU A 98 3.71 0.96 -5.69
C LEU A 98 4.57 -0.30 -5.53
N GLY A 99 4.94 -0.63 -4.29
CA GLY A 99 5.87 -1.71 -4.00
C GLY A 99 5.28 -3.12 -4.21
N GLY A 100 6.12 -4.04 -4.67
CA GLY A 100 5.83 -5.47 -4.74
C GLY A 100 4.64 -5.80 -5.64
N PHE A 101 3.70 -6.60 -5.12
CA PHE A 101 2.50 -7.00 -5.86
C PHE A 101 1.55 -5.83 -6.16
N SER A 102 1.71 -4.68 -5.52
CA SER A 102 0.85 -3.52 -5.75
C SER A 102 0.92 -3.03 -7.20
N SER A 103 2.13 -2.96 -7.80
CA SER A 103 2.31 -2.59 -9.20
C SER A 103 1.78 -3.68 -10.15
N ILE A 104 2.01 -4.95 -9.82
CA ILE A 104 1.53 -6.10 -10.60
C ILE A 104 -0.01 -6.12 -10.66
N ILE A 105 -0.68 -5.89 -9.53
CA ILE A 105 -2.14 -5.80 -9.45
C ILE A 105 -2.63 -4.58 -10.23
N PHE A 106 -1.92 -3.46 -10.12
CA PHE A 106 -2.27 -2.25 -10.87
C PHE A 106 -2.32 -2.48 -12.38
N GLU A 107 -1.30 -3.15 -12.92
CA GLU A 107 -1.19 -3.48 -14.34
C GLU A 107 -2.16 -4.61 -14.76
N ASN A 108 -2.12 -5.76 -14.08
CA ASN A 108 -2.89 -6.94 -14.49
C ASN A 108 -4.40 -6.76 -14.42
N PHE A 109 -4.90 -5.89 -13.53
CA PHE A 109 -6.33 -5.59 -13.40
C PHE A 109 -6.72 -4.26 -14.03
N ASN A 110 -5.83 -3.67 -14.85
CA ASN A 110 -6.04 -2.43 -15.58
C ASN A 110 -6.59 -1.30 -14.67
N LEU A 111 -5.98 -1.13 -13.49
CA LEU A 111 -6.46 -0.17 -12.50
C LEU A 111 -6.33 1.28 -12.97
N ASN A 112 -5.55 1.54 -14.02
CA ASN A 112 -5.50 2.84 -14.71
C ASN A 112 -6.89 3.31 -15.21
N SER A 113 -7.83 2.39 -15.43
CA SER A 113 -9.19 2.70 -15.86
C SER A 113 -10.09 3.09 -14.69
N MET A 114 -9.67 2.82 -13.45
CA MET A 114 -10.41 3.07 -12.22
C MET A 114 -9.81 4.23 -11.43
N ARG A 115 -9.99 5.44 -11.96
CA ARG A 115 -9.49 6.68 -11.33
C ARG A 115 -10.34 7.16 -10.17
N GLN A 116 -11.63 6.83 -10.14
CA GLN A 116 -12.54 7.30 -9.11
C GLN A 116 -12.58 6.32 -7.93
N VAL A 117 -12.10 6.76 -6.77
CA VAL A 117 -12.16 6.02 -5.50
C VAL A 117 -12.97 6.84 -4.51
N ARG A 118 -14.25 6.47 -4.32
CA ARG A 118 -15.22 7.23 -3.52
C ARG A 118 -15.28 8.69 -3.98
N ASN A 119 -14.86 9.65 -3.17
CA ASN A 119 -14.83 11.08 -3.46
C ASN A 119 -13.46 11.58 -3.98
N ILE A 120 -12.48 10.68 -4.19
CA ILE A 120 -11.12 11.02 -4.63
C ILE A 120 -10.95 10.60 -6.09
N HIS A 121 -10.46 11.53 -6.92
CA HIS A 121 -9.98 11.23 -8.27
C HIS A 121 -8.47 11.03 -8.21
N LEU A 122 -7.98 9.84 -8.57
CA LEU A 122 -6.56 9.51 -8.50
C LEU A 122 -5.74 10.28 -9.56
N GLU A 123 -4.71 10.96 -9.09
CA GLU A 123 -3.69 11.66 -9.89
C GLU A 123 -2.50 10.70 -10.12
N PHE A 124 -2.50 9.96 -11.24
CA PHE A 124 -1.51 8.90 -11.48
C PHE A 124 -0.06 9.39 -11.58
N GLU A 125 0.15 10.65 -11.93
CA GLU A 125 1.45 11.33 -11.90
C GLU A 125 2.10 11.36 -10.51
N ARG A 126 1.31 11.14 -9.44
CA ARG A 126 1.81 10.99 -8.07
C ARG A 126 2.28 9.58 -7.74
N PHE A 127 2.20 8.64 -8.67
CA PHE A 127 2.53 7.24 -8.44
C PHE A 127 3.57 6.76 -9.45
N THR A 128 4.44 5.89 -8.98
CA THR A 128 5.42 5.19 -9.80
C THR A 128 5.46 3.72 -9.40
N THR A 129 5.73 2.83 -10.36
CA THR A 129 5.97 1.42 -10.04
C THR A 129 7.36 1.20 -9.45
N GLY A 130 8.29 2.14 -9.67
CA GLY A 130 9.69 2.00 -9.26
C GLY A 130 10.50 1.01 -10.13
N ASN A 131 9.87 0.32 -11.07
CA ASN A 131 10.48 -0.77 -11.86
C ASN A 131 11.68 -0.34 -12.73
N THR A 132 11.80 0.94 -13.08
CA THR A 132 12.97 1.45 -13.82
C THR A 132 14.25 1.43 -12.97
N HIS A 133 14.13 1.52 -11.65
CA HIS A 133 15.27 1.55 -10.73
C HIS A 133 15.66 0.16 -10.22
N THR A 134 14.70 -0.76 -10.12
CA THR A 134 14.90 -2.15 -9.68
C THR A 134 15.77 -2.94 -10.66
#